data_AF-A0A835MBF7-F1
#
_entry.id   AF-A0A835MBF7-F1
#
_cell.length_a   1.000
_cell.length_b   1.000
_cell.length_c   1.000
_cell.angle_alpha   90.00
_cell.angle_beta   90.00
_cell.angle_gamma   90.00
#
_symmetry.space_group_name_H-M   'P 1'
#
loop_
_entity.id
_entity.type
_entity.pdbx_description
1 polymer ?
#
loop_
_entity_poly.entity_id
_entity_poly.type
_entity_poly.pdbx_seq_one_letter_code
_entity_poly.pdbx_strand_id
1 'polypeptide(L)'
;MGGAWVVFGIFCFSYFHILVDAWRATCHNPYYGNCYGISHNCPPGCPRLCEVDCRLCKPYCACDRPGAVCQDPRFIGGDGIMFYFHGKKDKDFCLVTDSNIHINAHFIGKRSKKGRDFTWVQAIGLLFGSHQLHLGALQVAKWQEVTENMLIKLDGENILVPAGEGKTWRSPGAGLRIQRHAEANLVTVEVAGLFKILARVVPITPHESKVHGYDVTQEDCFAHLELNFKFYSLSSKVNGVLGQTYRPTYRSRVKMAAPMPIMGAAELFTCPHLFAIDCAVSNFNKKIDEEKGGEPLNVACGGGSGAKGMVCRR
;
A
#
# COMPACT_ATOMS: atom_id res chain seq x y z
N MET A 1 26.51 -9.66 -68.62
CA MET A 1 27.28 -9.70 -67.35
C MET A 1 27.01 -8.40 -66.62
N GLY A 2 26.22 -8.42 -65.56
CA GLY A 2 25.88 -7.24 -64.75
C GLY A 2 25.34 -7.72 -63.42
N GLY A 3 26.25 -8.04 -62.49
CA GLY A 3 25.94 -8.63 -61.20
C GLY A 3 25.41 -7.60 -60.22
N ALA A 4 24.27 -7.90 -59.62
CA ALA A 4 23.70 -7.18 -58.48
C ALA A 4 24.52 -7.44 -57.21
N TRP A 5 24.82 -6.39 -56.46
CA TRP A 5 25.35 -6.48 -55.10
C TRP A 5 24.31 -5.94 -54.13
N VAL A 6 23.57 -6.85 -53.50
CA VAL A 6 22.68 -6.53 -52.36
C VAL A 6 23.55 -6.54 -51.10
N VAL A 7 23.77 -5.36 -50.52
CA VAL A 7 24.43 -5.24 -49.22
C VAL A 7 23.42 -5.59 -48.14
N PHE A 8 23.54 -6.79 -47.57
CA PHE A 8 22.82 -7.19 -46.36
C PHE A 8 23.44 -6.45 -45.16
N GLY A 9 22.84 -5.32 -44.79
CA GLY A 9 23.13 -4.65 -43.51
C GLY A 9 22.57 -5.48 -42.36
N ILE A 10 23.45 -6.19 -41.65
CA ILE A 10 23.12 -6.78 -40.35
C ILE A 10 22.94 -5.62 -39.37
N PHE A 11 21.69 -5.18 -39.18
CA PHE A 11 21.32 -4.34 -38.05
C PHE A 11 21.47 -5.17 -36.79
N CYS A 12 22.61 -5.03 -36.13
CA CYS A 12 22.81 -5.48 -34.76
C CYS A 12 21.82 -4.69 -33.90
N PHE A 13 20.68 -5.31 -33.57
CA PHE A 13 19.76 -4.80 -32.56
C PHE A 13 20.50 -4.85 -31.22
N SER A 14 21.24 -3.78 -30.91
CA SER A 14 21.64 -3.50 -29.54
C SER A 14 20.36 -3.27 -28.76
N TYR A 15 19.90 -4.32 -28.07
CA TYR A 15 18.99 -4.20 -26.94
C TYR A 15 19.67 -3.28 -25.93
N PHE A 16 19.43 -1.97 -26.06
CA PHE A 16 19.60 -1.05 -24.95
C PHE A 16 18.59 -1.47 -23.89
N HIS A 17 18.98 -2.41 -23.03
CA HIS A 17 18.42 -2.48 -21.70
C HIS A 17 18.66 -1.10 -21.10
N ILE A 18 17.59 -0.31 -21.00
CA ILE A 18 17.59 0.87 -20.14
C ILE A 18 17.91 0.30 -18.75
N LEU A 19 19.17 0.43 -18.35
CA LEU A 19 19.61 0.20 -16.98
C LEU A 19 18.87 1.24 -16.16
N VAL A 20 17.70 0.85 -15.65
CA VAL A 20 17.07 1.58 -14.57
C VAL A 20 18.00 1.34 -13.40
N ASP A 21 18.84 2.32 -13.06
CA ASP A 21 19.73 2.22 -11.91
C ASP A 21 18.89 1.83 -10.70
N ALA A 22 19.13 0.61 -10.22
CA ALA A 22 18.45 0.08 -9.05
C ALA A 22 18.90 0.91 -7.86
N TRP A 23 17.94 1.56 -7.20
CA TRP A 23 18.18 2.22 -5.94
C TRP A 23 18.63 1.20 -4.91
N ARG A 24 19.27 1.75 -3.88
CA ARG A 24 19.61 0.99 -2.69
C ARG A 24 18.76 1.47 -1.52
N ALA A 25 18.39 0.53 -0.67
CA ALA A 25 17.74 0.81 0.60
C ALA A 25 18.61 0.30 1.75
N THR A 26 18.45 0.92 2.91
CA THR A 26 19.22 0.63 4.12
C THR A 26 18.28 0.42 5.30
N CYS A 27 18.68 -0.43 6.25
CA CYS A 27 18.02 -0.49 7.55
C CYS A 27 18.47 0.67 8.44
N HIS A 28 17.52 1.43 9.00
CA HIS A 28 17.80 2.55 9.91
C HIS A 28 17.42 2.27 11.37
N ASN A 29 17.18 1.00 11.73
CA ASN A 29 16.90 0.63 13.12
C ASN A 29 18.18 0.14 13.83
N PRO A 30 18.75 0.92 14.77
CA PRO A 30 20.02 0.61 15.43
C PRO A 30 19.95 -0.65 16.29
N TYR A 31 18.75 -1.11 16.67
CA TYR A 31 18.56 -2.39 17.37
C TYR A 31 19.10 -3.58 16.58
N TYR A 32 19.07 -3.51 15.25
CA TYR A 32 19.57 -4.56 14.35
C TYR A 32 20.98 -4.21 13.87
N GLY A 33 21.94 -4.12 14.80
CA GLY A 33 23.31 -3.65 14.51
C GLY A 33 23.99 -4.36 13.32
N ASN A 34 23.76 -5.66 13.14
CA ASN A 34 24.32 -6.45 12.03
C ASN A 34 23.72 -6.10 10.65
N CYS A 35 22.65 -5.31 10.59
CA CYS A 35 22.00 -4.84 9.36
C CYS A 35 21.97 -3.31 9.23
N TYR A 36 22.13 -2.61 10.35
CA TYR A 36 22.02 -1.17 10.41
C TYR A 36 23.01 -0.48 9.46
N GLY A 37 22.50 0.40 8.61
CA GLY A 37 23.29 1.14 7.62
C GLY A 37 23.82 0.30 6.44
N ILE A 38 23.54 -1.01 6.38
CA ILE A 38 23.95 -1.85 5.26
C ILE A 38 23.07 -1.56 4.04
N SER A 39 23.73 -1.24 2.93
CA SER A 39 23.07 -0.86 1.68
C SER A 39 22.74 -2.10 0.84
N HIS A 40 21.47 -2.26 0.47
CA HIS A 40 20.96 -3.39 -0.31
C HIS A 40 20.39 -2.93 -1.65
N ASN A 41 20.70 -3.64 -2.73
CA ASN A 41 20.09 -3.38 -4.04
C ASN A 41 18.60 -3.74 -4.04
N CYS A 42 17.75 -2.86 -4.57
CA CYS A 42 16.33 -3.13 -4.66
C CYS A 42 16.01 -4.29 -5.62
N PRO A 43 14.96 -5.09 -5.34
CA PRO A 43 14.47 -6.09 -6.27
C PRO A 43 13.98 -5.47 -7.59
N PRO A 44 14.06 -6.19 -8.72
CA PRO A 44 13.61 -5.69 -10.02
C PRO A 44 12.13 -5.28 -10.09
N GLY A 45 11.28 -5.83 -9.22
CA GLY A 45 9.86 -5.47 -9.14
C GLY A 45 9.58 -4.10 -8.52
N CYS A 46 10.54 -3.53 -7.79
CA CYS A 46 10.43 -2.22 -7.15
C CYS A 46 11.80 -1.52 -7.09
N PRO A 47 12.42 -1.26 -8.25
CA PRO A 47 13.83 -0.86 -8.33
C PRO A 47 14.11 0.50 -7.68
N ARG A 48 13.06 1.28 -7.34
CA ARG A 48 13.17 2.61 -6.71
C ARG A 48 12.45 2.76 -5.37
N LEU A 49 11.65 1.76 -4.97
CA LEU A 49 10.68 1.88 -3.88
C LEU A 49 10.79 0.72 -2.88
N CYS A 50 11.95 0.06 -2.81
CA CYS A 50 12.15 -1.02 -1.87
C CYS A 50 12.49 -0.52 -0.46
N GLU A 51 12.26 -1.38 0.52
CA GLU A 51 12.65 -1.20 1.92
C GLU A 51 13.48 -2.38 2.38
N VAL A 52 14.20 -2.22 3.50
CA VAL A 52 14.98 -3.30 4.12
C VAL A 52 14.25 -3.83 5.34
N ASP A 53 14.02 -5.14 5.36
CA ASP A 53 13.59 -5.82 6.56
C ASP A 53 14.79 -5.94 7.48
N CYS A 54 14.88 -5.08 8.49
CA CYS A 54 16.01 -5.05 9.43
C CYS A 54 16.24 -6.39 10.15
N ARG A 55 15.19 -7.20 10.36
CA ARG A 55 15.31 -8.50 11.03
C ARG A 55 15.91 -9.56 10.11
N LEU A 56 15.49 -9.58 8.85
CA LEU A 56 15.98 -10.54 7.85
C LEU A 56 17.23 -10.03 7.10
N CYS A 57 17.53 -8.75 7.23
CA CYS A 57 18.51 -8.00 6.46
C CYS A 57 18.40 -8.21 4.95
N LYS A 58 17.17 -8.09 4.43
CA LYS A 58 16.86 -8.29 3.02
C LYS A 58 15.96 -7.18 2.48
N PRO A 59 16.23 -6.70 1.25
CA PRO A 59 15.36 -5.72 0.60
C PRO A 59 14.07 -6.40 0.12
N TYR A 60 12.97 -5.66 0.14
CA TYR A 60 11.64 -6.10 -0.31
C TYR A 60 10.85 -4.95 -0.93
N CYS A 61 9.85 -5.28 -1.73
CA CYS A 61 8.92 -4.30 -2.28
C CYS A 61 7.80 -4.02 -1.28
N ALA A 62 7.64 -2.74 -0.88
CA ALA A 62 6.65 -2.33 0.12
C ALA A 62 5.23 -2.79 -0.21
N CYS A 63 4.91 -2.83 -1.50
CA CYS A 63 3.61 -3.22 -2.05
C CYS A 63 3.37 -4.75 -2.15
N ASP A 64 4.33 -5.58 -1.73
CA ASP A 64 4.24 -7.05 -1.79
C ASP A 64 4.12 -7.70 -0.40
N ARG A 65 3.55 -6.98 0.58
CA ARG A 65 3.35 -7.45 1.94
C ARG A 65 1.88 -7.44 2.36
N PRO A 66 1.44 -8.34 3.24
CA PRO A 66 0.11 -8.29 3.83
C PRO A 66 -0.22 -6.89 4.36
N GLY A 67 -1.41 -6.41 4.04
CA GLY A 67 -1.85 -5.05 4.34
C GLY A 67 -1.41 -3.99 3.33
N ALA A 68 -0.71 -4.35 2.26
CA ALA A 68 -0.37 -3.39 1.20
C ALA A 68 -1.60 -3.01 0.37
N VAL A 69 -1.70 -1.72 0.03
CA VAL A 69 -2.63 -1.12 -0.94
C VAL A 69 -1.84 -0.15 -1.80
N CYS A 70 -1.58 -0.51 -3.06
CA CYS A 70 -0.75 0.27 -3.97
C CYS A 70 -1.30 0.20 -5.40
N GLN A 71 -0.78 1.00 -6.33
CA GLN A 71 -1.12 0.90 -7.75
C GLN A 71 -2.64 1.09 -7.98
N ASP A 72 -3.28 0.33 -8.87
CA ASP A 72 -4.62 0.60 -9.42
C ASP A 72 -5.83 -0.20 -8.85
N PRO A 73 -6.17 0.00 -7.58
CA PRO A 73 -5.38 -0.43 -6.44
C PRO A 73 -5.35 -1.95 -6.30
N ARG A 74 -4.13 -2.47 -6.20
CA ARG A 74 -3.77 -3.82 -5.82
C ARG A 74 -3.65 -3.91 -4.30
N PHE A 75 -4.28 -4.92 -3.73
CA PHE A 75 -4.29 -5.24 -2.31
C PHE A 75 -3.55 -6.55 -2.05
N ILE A 76 -2.90 -6.64 -0.90
CA ILE A 76 -2.45 -7.92 -0.32
C ILE A 76 -3.19 -8.13 0.99
N GLY A 77 -4.05 -9.15 1.04
CA GLY A 77 -4.83 -9.48 2.23
C GLY A 77 -3.96 -9.85 3.44
N GLY A 78 -4.55 -9.81 4.63
CA GLY A 78 -3.94 -10.33 5.85
C GLY A 78 -3.61 -11.83 5.77
N ASP A 79 -4.30 -12.55 4.89
CA ASP A 79 -4.03 -13.95 4.53
C ASP A 79 -2.88 -14.12 3.51
N GLY A 80 -2.29 -13.02 3.03
CA GLY A 80 -1.22 -12.99 2.02
C GLY A 80 -1.70 -13.12 0.58
N ILE A 81 -3.01 -13.17 0.33
CA ILE A 81 -3.58 -13.28 -1.01
C ILE A 81 -3.62 -11.92 -1.69
N MET A 82 -3.10 -11.86 -2.92
CA MET A 82 -3.19 -10.67 -3.77
C MET A 82 -4.55 -10.61 -4.47
N PHE A 83 -5.17 -9.42 -4.48
CA PHE A 83 -6.37 -9.14 -5.24
C PHE A 83 -6.45 -7.66 -5.64
N TYR A 84 -7.31 -7.34 -6.60
CA TYR A 84 -7.65 -5.98 -6.99
C TYR A 84 -9.03 -5.61 -6.47
N PHE A 85 -9.18 -4.35 -6.06
CA PHE A 85 -10.48 -3.76 -5.76
C PHE A 85 -10.57 -2.42 -6.48
N HIS A 86 -11.24 -2.41 -7.64
CA HIS A 86 -11.27 -1.21 -8.48
C HIS A 86 -12.20 -0.11 -7.96
N GLY A 87 -13.16 -0.42 -7.09
CA GLY A 87 -14.12 0.57 -6.60
C GLY A 87 -14.77 1.37 -7.74
N LYS A 88 -14.93 2.68 -7.52
CA LYS A 88 -15.39 3.66 -8.51
C LYS A 88 -14.67 4.99 -8.29
N LYS A 89 -14.48 5.74 -9.37
CA LYS A 89 -13.96 7.11 -9.32
C LYS A 89 -14.86 8.01 -8.46
N ASP A 90 -14.24 8.88 -7.67
CA ASP A 90 -14.83 9.91 -6.81
C ASP A 90 -15.82 9.31 -5.79
N LYS A 91 -15.45 8.16 -5.22
CA LYS A 91 -16.24 7.43 -4.22
C LYS A 91 -15.38 6.95 -3.07
N ASP A 92 -16.03 6.79 -1.92
CA ASP A 92 -15.39 6.32 -0.69
C ASP A 92 -15.78 4.87 -0.40
N PHE A 93 -14.80 4.09 0.07
CA PHE A 93 -14.99 2.68 0.40
C PHE A 93 -14.37 2.31 1.75
N CYS A 94 -15.09 1.49 2.52
CA CYS A 94 -14.62 0.92 3.78
C CYS A 94 -13.58 -0.17 3.53
N LEU A 95 -12.32 0.14 3.86
CA LEU A 95 -11.22 -0.81 3.75
C LEU A 95 -11.16 -1.72 4.96
N VAL A 96 -11.30 -1.16 6.16
CA VAL A 96 -11.20 -1.89 7.42
C VAL A 96 -12.24 -1.34 8.40
N THR A 97 -12.99 -2.22 9.04
CA THR A 97 -13.87 -1.84 10.14
C THR A 97 -13.85 -2.92 11.21
N ASP A 98 -13.63 -2.49 12.43
CA ASP A 98 -13.67 -3.29 13.64
C ASP A 98 -14.12 -2.39 14.80
N SER A 99 -14.31 -2.93 16.01
CA SER A 99 -14.87 -2.16 17.13
C SER A 99 -14.10 -0.88 17.46
N ASN A 100 -12.77 -0.92 17.35
CA ASN A 100 -11.86 0.15 17.79
C ASN A 100 -11.18 0.92 16.64
N ILE A 101 -11.42 0.50 15.39
CA ILE A 101 -10.81 1.12 14.22
C ILE A 101 -11.75 1.06 13.02
N HIS A 102 -11.87 2.17 12.31
CA HIS A 102 -12.59 2.24 11.03
C HIS A 102 -11.75 3.03 10.03
N ILE A 103 -11.56 2.48 8.84
CA ILE A 103 -10.73 3.07 7.79
C ILE A 103 -11.52 3.04 6.49
N ASN A 104 -11.76 4.22 5.94
CA ASN A 104 -12.26 4.39 4.58
C ASN A 104 -11.16 4.95 3.69
N ALA A 105 -11.32 4.75 2.39
CA ALA A 105 -10.45 5.29 1.36
C ALA A 105 -11.26 6.03 0.30
N HIS A 106 -10.78 7.21 -0.09
CA HIS A 106 -11.26 7.99 -1.22
C HIS A 106 -10.55 7.56 -2.50
N PHE A 107 -11.32 7.14 -3.49
CA PHE A 107 -10.82 6.69 -4.77
C PHE A 107 -10.93 7.81 -5.80
N ILE A 108 -9.80 8.22 -6.35
CA ILE A 108 -9.76 9.02 -7.58
C ILE A 108 -9.69 8.09 -8.79
N GLY A 109 -9.87 8.63 -9.99
CA GLY A 109 -9.76 7.81 -11.18
C GLY A 109 -9.81 8.55 -12.49
N LYS A 110 -9.50 7.81 -13.56
CA LYS A 110 -9.53 8.28 -14.93
C LYS A 110 -10.28 7.30 -15.82
N ARG A 111 -11.18 7.84 -16.64
CA ARG A 111 -11.95 7.06 -17.61
C ARG A 111 -11.00 6.50 -18.67
N SER A 112 -10.99 5.18 -18.85
CA SER A 112 -10.30 4.55 -19.97
C SER A 112 -11.14 4.63 -21.24
N LYS A 113 -10.48 4.71 -22.39
CA LYS A 113 -11.08 4.49 -23.72
C LYS A 113 -11.71 3.10 -23.87
N LYS A 114 -11.36 2.15 -22.99
CA LYS A 114 -11.91 0.78 -22.94
C LYS A 114 -13.16 0.64 -22.06
N GLY A 115 -13.76 1.74 -21.59
CA GLY A 115 -15.05 1.74 -20.89
C GLY A 115 -15.02 1.39 -19.40
N ARG A 116 -13.84 1.09 -18.83
CA ARG A 116 -13.63 0.96 -17.37
C ARG A 116 -12.87 2.17 -16.81
N ASP A 117 -13.09 2.50 -15.55
CA ASP A 117 -12.30 3.52 -14.86
C ASP A 117 -11.06 2.84 -14.28
N PHE A 118 -9.90 3.48 -14.42
CA PHE A 118 -8.75 3.20 -13.56
C PHE A 118 -8.88 4.04 -12.31
N THR A 119 -8.55 3.47 -11.17
CA THR A 119 -8.71 4.13 -9.87
C THR A 119 -7.48 3.97 -9.01
N TRP A 120 -7.29 4.92 -8.08
CA TRP A 120 -6.20 4.94 -7.12
C TRP A 120 -6.71 5.51 -5.80
N VAL A 121 -6.07 5.15 -4.69
CA VAL A 121 -6.41 5.69 -3.37
C VAL A 121 -5.76 7.06 -3.21
N GLN A 122 -6.54 8.13 -3.20
CA GLN A 122 -5.99 9.48 -2.97
C GLN A 122 -5.88 9.81 -1.49
N ALA A 123 -6.85 9.37 -0.69
CA ALA A 123 -6.88 9.66 0.73
C ALA A 123 -7.48 8.50 1.52
N ILE A 124 -7.15 8.44 2.81
CA ILE A 124 -7.80 7.59 3.79
C ILE A 124 -8.27 8.43 4.99
N GLY A 125 -9.42 8.05 5.52
CA GLY A 125 -9.94 8.54 6.79
C GLY A 125 -9.92 7.42 7.80
N LEU A 126 -9.27 7.64 8.93
CA LEU A 126 -9.20 6.70 10.03
C LEU A 126 -9.94 7.25 11.23
N LEU A 127 -10.82 6.44 11.80
CA LEU A 127 -11.45 6.69 13.08
C LEU A 127 -10.88 5.70 14.11
N PHE A 128 -10.42 6.23 15.24
CA PHE A 128 -9.93 5.45 16.37
C PHE A 128 -10.21 6.20 17.68
N GLY A 129 -10.77 5.53 18.68
CA GLY A 129 -11.28 6.21 19.88
C GLY A 129 -12.27 7.32 19.49
N SER A 130 -12.01 8.54 19.93
CA SER A 130 -12.77 9.74 19.55
C SER A 130 -12.14 10.57 18.42
N HIS A 131 -11.07 10.08 17.80
CA HIS A 131 -10.25 10.86 16.88
C HIS A 131 -10.50 10.49 15.42
N GLN A 132 -10.34 11.48 14.54
CA GLN A 132 -10.39 11.34 13.09
C GLN A 132 -9.05 11.78 12.48
N LEU A 133 -8.40 10.87 11.79
CA LEU A 133 -7.15 11.12 11.08
C LEU A 133 -7.39 11.09 9.57
N HIS A 134 -7.10 12.19 8.91
CA HIS A 134 -6.99 12.29 7.45
C HIS A 134 -5.54 12.06 7.03
N LEU A 135 -5.34 11.22 6.01
CA LEU A 135 -4.07 11.11 5.30
C LEU A 135 -4.35 11.09 3.81
N GLY A 136 -3.77 12.02 3.05
CA GLY A 136 -4.10 12.21 1.64
C GLY A 136 -2.92 12.68 0.79
N ALA A 137 -3.05 12.46 -0.51
CA ALA A 137 -2.21 13.06 -1.54
C ALA A 137 -2.87 14.34 -2.08
N LEU A 138 -2.11 15.43 -2.11
CA LEU A 138 -2.51 16.67 -2.78
C LEU A 138 -2.58 16.44 -4.29
N GLN A 139 -3.55 17.07 -4.94
CA GLN A 139 -3.60 17.07 -6.40
C GLN A 139 -2.47 17.94 -6.95
N VAL A 140 -1.67 17.37 -7.86
CA VAL A 140 -0.48 18.03 -8.41
C VAL A 140 -0.46 17.93 -9.92
N ALA A 141 -0.35 19.08 -10.58
CA ALA A 141 -0.23 19.13 -12.04
C ALA A 141 1.11 18.56 -12.51
N LYS A 142 2.21 18.89 -11.81
CA LYS A 142 3.56 18.42 -12.11
C LYS A 142 4.23 17.86 -10.87
N TRP A 143 4.71 16.62 -10.96
CA TRP A 143 5.42 15.97 -9.87
C TRP A 143 6.82 16.55 -9.70
N GLN A 144 7.20 16.79 -8.44
CA GLN A 144 8.56 17.15 -8.04
C GLN A 144 8.93 16.29 -6.82
N GLU A 145 10.00 15.52 -6.94
CA GLU A 145 10.39 14.50 -5.94
C GLU A 145 10.63 15.08 -4.53
N VAL A 146 11.10 16.33 -4.46
CA VAL A 146 11.46 17.01 -3.21
C VAL A 146 10.32 17.80 -2.58
N THR A 147 9.19 17.93 -3.27
CA THR A 147 8.04 18.70 -2.78
C THR A 147 7.13 17.81 -1.95
N GLU A 148 6.77 18.27 -0.75
CA GLU A 148 5.80 17.59 0.10
C GLU A 148 4.39 17.72 -0.50
N ASN A 149 3.81 16.58 -0.88
CA ASN A 149 2.48 16.47 -1.46
C ASN A 149 1.54 15.68 -0.54
N MET A 150 1.95 15.38 0.70
CA MET A 150 1.13 14.71 1.69
C MET A 150 0.33 15.72 2.54
N LEU A 151 -0.97 15.46 2.68
CA LEU A 151 -1.86 16.17 3.59
C LEU A 151 -2.19 15.28 4.79
N ILE A 152 -1.89 15.76 6.00
CA ILE A 152 -2.20 15.05 7.24
C ILE A 152 -3.04 15.97 8.13
N LYS A 153 -4.19 15.48 8.60
CA LYS A 153 -5.02 16.20 9.57
C LYS A 153 -5.43 15.29 10.72
N LEU A 154 -5.42 15.81 11.94
CA LEU A 154 -6.02 15.15 13.10
C LEU A 154 -7.15 16.04 13.61
N ASP A 155 -8.35 15.48 13.71
CA ASP A 155 -9.56 16.15 14.18
C ASP A 155 -9.86 17.47 13.43
N GLY A 156 -9.54 17.47 12.13
CA GLY A 156 -9.70 18.64 11.24
C GLY A 156 -8.49 19.58 11.17
N GLU A 157 -7.58 19.50 12.13
CA GLU A 157 -6.40 20.37 12.24
C GLU A 157 -5.21 19.83 11.44
N ASN A 158 -4.53 20.71 10.70
CA ASN A 158 -3.36 20.34 9.92
C ASN A 158 -2.18 19.94 10.82
N ILE A 159 -1.52 18.82 10.50
CA ILE A 159 -0.29 18.40 11.16
C ILE A 159 0.91 18.74 10.29
N LEU A 160 1.85 19.50 10.88
CA LEU A 160 3.16 19.73 10.30
C LEU A 160 4.19 18.81 10.95
N VAL A 161 4.56 17.74 10.23
CA VAL A 161 5.62 16.84 10.67
C VAL A 161 6.97 17.54 10.45
N PRO A 162 7.85 17.65 11.47
CA PRO A 162 9.12 18.34 11.32
C PRO A 162 9.95 17.78 10.15
N ALA A 163 10.69 18.67 9.49
CA ALA A 163 11.51 18.34 8.31
C ALA A 163 12.76 17.52 8.68
N GLY A 164 13.15 16.61 7.78
CA GLY A 164 14.31 15.72 7.94
C GLY A 164 13.94 14.29 8.32
N GLU A 165 14.65 13.33 7.73
CA GLU A 165 14.44 11.90 7.99
C GLU A 165 14.53 11.57 9.49
N GLY A 166 13.64 10.69 9.96
CA GLY A 166 13.59 10.24 11.35
C GLY A 166 12.89 11.20 12.31
N LYS A 167 12.63 12.44 11.91
CA LYS A 167 11.88 13.39 12.74
C LYS A 167 10.46 12.89 12.98
N THR A 168 9.97 13.18 14.19
CA THR A 168 8.72 12.63 14.69
C THR A 168 7.85 13.74 15.28
N TRP A 169 6.57 13.71 14.93
CA TRP A 169 5.50 14.44 15.58
C TRP A 169 4.68 13.49 16.47
N ARG A 170 4.17 13.99 17.60
CA ARG A 170 3.34 13.24 18.54
C ARG A 170 2.11 14.04 18.92
N SER A 171 0.95 13.41 18.93
CA SER A 171 -0.30 14.05 19.37
C SER A 171 -0.31 14.28 20.88
N PRO A 172 -0.82 15.41 21.37
CA PRO A 172 -1.17 15.59 22.78
C PRO A 172 -2.43 14.76 23.11
N GLY A 173 -2.25 13.53 23.57
CA GLY A 173 -3.36 12.71 24.12
C GLY A 173 -3.94 11.64 23.21
N ALA A 174 -3.88 11.77 21.88
CA ALA A 174 -4.43 10.76 20.96
C ALA A 174 -3.56 9.48 20.83
N GLY A 175 -2.36 9.47 21.42
CA GLY A 175 -1.40 8.37 21.26
C GLY A 175 -0.83 8.22 19.84
N LEU A 176 -1.14 9.15 18.94
CA LEU A 176 -0.70 9.15 17.55
C LEU A 176 0.75 9.65 17.43
N ARG A 177 1.55 8.88 16.72
CA ARG A 177 2.93 9.20 16.38
C ARG A 177 3.08 9.19 14.87
N ILE A 178 3.64 10.27 14.31
CA ILE A 178 3.95 10.37 12.87
C ILE A 178 5.45 10.59 12.72
N GLN A 179 6.12 9.73 11.97
CA GLN A 179 7.55 9.81 11.74
C GLN A 179 7.85 9.92 10.25
N ARG A 180 8.72 10.85 9.90
CA ARG A 180 9.22 11.05 8.55
C ARG A 180 10.28 10.01 8.21
N HIS A 181 10.21 9.44 7.01
CA HIS A 181 11.11 8.39 6.52
C HIS A 181 11.86 8.76 5.23
N ALA A 182 11.58 9.92 4.66
CA ALA A 182 12.32 10.52 3.56
C ALA A 182 12.15 12.05 3.64
N GLU A 183 12.86 12.80 2.82
CA GLU A 183 12.74 14.26 2.77
C GLU A 183 11.28 14.72 2.54
N ALA A 184 10.55 14.06 1.65
CA ALA A 184 9.14 14.34 1.36
C ALA A 184 8.33 13.05 1.14
N ASN A 185 7.00 13.13 1.27
CA ASN A 185 6.04 12.14 0.78
C ASN A 185 6.10 10.74 1.40
N LEU A 186 6.89 10.48 2.45
CA LEU A 186 6.97 9.17 3.09
C LEU A 186 6.95 9.30 4.62
N VAL A 187 5.88 8.81 5.23
CA VAL A 187 5.71 8.82 6.69
C VAL A 187 5.22 7.48 7.20
N THR A 188 5.60 7.18 8.44
CA THR A 188 4.97 6.15 9.26
C THR A 188 4.00 6.84 10.20
N VAL A 189 2.75 6.39 10.23
CA VAL A 189 1.72 6.81 11.17
C VAL A 189 1.38 5.65 12.09
N GLU A 190 1.40 5.85 13.40
CA GLU A 190 1.25 4.76 14.36
C GLU A 190 0.48 5.19 15.61
N VAL A 191 -0.43 4.33 16.05
CA VAL A 191 -1.00 4.33 17.40
C VAL A 191 -0.61 2.99 18.03
N ALA A 192 0.19 3.06 19.09
CA ALA A 192 0.78 1.88 19.72
C ALA A 192 -0.32 0.88 20.15
N GLY A 193 -0.15 -0.39 19.79
CA GLY A 193 -1.11 -1.45 20.11
C GLY A 193 -2.38 -1.47 19.25
N LEU A 194 -2.58 -0.51 18.34
CA LEU A 194 -3.74 -0.47 17.44
C LEU A 194 -3.32 -0.70 15.98
N PHE A 195 -2.56 0.22 15.39
CA PHE A 195 -2.11 0.13 14.01
C PHE A 195 -0.78 0.86 13.77
N LYS A 196 -0.11 0.47 12.69
CA LYS A 196 0.99 1.18 12.05
C LYS A 196 0.76 1.20 10.54
N ILE A 197 0.93 2.37 9.93
CA ILE A 197 0.75 2.59 8.50
C ILE A 197 2.02 3.22 7.97
N LEU A 198 2.66 2.58 7.00
CA LEU A 198 3.59 3.30 6.15
C LEU A 198 2.81 3.86 4.97
N ALA A 199 2.88 5.16 4.77
CA ALA A 199 2.17 5.84 3.70
C ALA A 199 3.15 6.62 2.85
N ARG A 200 3.03 6.45 1.53
CA ARG A 200 3.83 7.13 0.53
C ARG A 200 2.92 7.82 -0.47
N VAL A 201 3.19 9.08 -0.79
CA VAL A 201 2.58 9.73 -1.96
C VAL A 201 3.47 9.50 -3.17
N VAL A 202 2.90 8.99 -4.26
CA VAL A 202 3.61 8.72 -5.52
C VAL A 202 2.82 9.28 -6.71
N PRO A 203 3.49 9.68 -7.80
CA PRO A 203 2.82 10.03 -9.05
C PRO A 203 2.56 8.76 -9.87
N ILE A 204 1.65 8.85 -10.83
CA ILE A 204 1.63 7.88 -11.94
C ILE A 204 2.76 8.23 -12.90
N THR A 205 3.68 7.30 -13.11
CA THR A 205 4.82 7.55 -14.00
C THR A 205 4.43 7.40 -15.47
N PRO A 206 5.12 8.07 -16.42
CA PRO A 206 4.88 7.85 -17.84
C PRO A 206 5.09 6.39 -18.29
N HIS A 207 6.04 5.69 -17.65
CA HIS A 207 6.29 4.28 -17.92
C HIS A 207 5.10 3.41 -17.49
N GLU A 208 4.63 3.59 -16.26
CA GLU A 208 3.46 2.90 -15.73
C GLU A 208 2.21 3.19 -16.59
N SER A 209 1.95 4.47 -16.89
CA SER A 209 0.85 4.91 -17.75
C SER A 209 0.89 4.21 -19.12
N LYS A 210 2.08 4.06 -19.73
CA LYS A 210 2.26 3.36 -21.00
C LYS A 210 2.02 1.85 -20.88
N VAL A 211 2.55 1.21 -19.85
CA VAL A 211 2.43 -0.25 -19.63
C VAL A 211 0.98 -0.65 -19.36
N HIS A 212 0.26 0.13 -18.55
CA HIS A 212 -1.11 -0.17 -18.14
C HIS A 212 -2.17 0.50 -19.03
N GLY A 213 -1.77 1.44 -19.89
CA GLY A 213 -2.66 2.15 -20.79
C GLY A 213 -3.59 3.13 -20.06
N TYR A 214 -3.08 3.80 -19.03
CA TYR A 214 -3.84 4.78 -18.24
C TYR A 214 -4.10 6.08 -19.02
N ASP A 215 -3.27 6.40 -20.03
CA ASP A 215 -3.38 7.63 -20.84
C ASP A 215 -3.24 8.90 -19.96
N VAL A 216 -2.48 8.81 -18.87
CA VAL A 216 -2.16 9.94 -17.98
C VAL A 216 -1.16 10.86 -18.66
N THR A 217 -1.51 12.14 -18.75
CA THR A 217 -0.73 13.24 -19.37
C THR A 217 -0.10 14.10 -18.29
N GLN A 218 0.72 15.09 -18.67
CA GLN A 218 1.40 16.00 -17.73
C GLN A 218 0.48 17.07 -17.11
N GLU A 219 -0.83 17.00 -17.31
CA GLU A 219 -1.79 17.99 -16.80
C GLU A 219 -2.28 17.63 -15.38
N ASP A 220 -2.25 16.34 -15.01
CA ASP A 220 -2.50 15.82 -13.67
C ASP A 220 -1.65 14.56 -13.49
N CYS A 221 -0.78 14.56 -12.48
CA CYS A 221 0.08 13.41 -12.20
C CYS A 221 -0.64 12.27 -11.48
N PHE A 222 -1.91 12.46 -11.10
CA PHE A 222 -2.71 11.53 -10.31
C PHE A 222 -1.92 11.03 -9.09
N ALA A 223 -1.37 11.98 -8.33
CA ALA A 223 -0.69 11.66 -7.10
C ALA A 223 -1.64 10.91 -6.16
N HIS A 224 -1.17 9.77 -5.66
CA HIS A 224 -1.98 8.85 -4.88
C HIS A 224 -1.13 8.19 -3.79
N LEU A 225 -1.80 7.47 -2.90
CA LEU A 225 -1.20 6.79 -1.76
C LEU A 225 -0.85 5.34 -2.11
N GLU A 226 0.39 4.98 -1.79
CA GLU A 226 0.77 3.60 -1.50
C GLU A 226 0.81 3.42 0.01
N LEU A 227 0.10 2.40 0.50
CA LEU A 227 -0.15 2.18 1.91
C LEU A 227 0.32 0.79 2.30
N ASN A 228 0.92 0.66 3.48
CA ASN A 228 1.20 -0.63 4.10
C ASN A 228 0.63 -0.63 5.52
N PHE A 229 -0.47 -1.36 5.71
CA PHE A 229 -1.15 -1.50 6.99
C PHE A 229 -0.59 -2.66 7.81
N LYS A 230 -0.23 -2.36 9.06
CA LYS A 230 0.00 -3.36 10.10
C LYS A 230 -0.98 -3.10 11.24
N PHE A 231 -1.82 -4.09 11.53
CA PHE A 231 -2.73 -4.02 12.65
C PHE A 231 -2.24 -4.88 13.81
N TYR A 232 -2.47 -4.43 15.04
CA TYR A 232 -1.97 -5.10 16.24
C TYR A 232 -3.09 -5.77 17.06
N SER A 233 -4.34 -5.31 16.94
CA SER A 233 -5.44 -5.73 17.83
C SER A 233 -6.80 -5.87 17.12
N LEU A 234 -6.80 -6.44 15.90
CA LEU A 234 -8.06 -6.76 15.21
C LEU A 234 -8.79 -7.94 15.88
N SER A 235 -10.11 -7.82 16.01
CA SER A 235 -11.01 -8.84 16.50
C SER A 235 -11.37 -9.87 15.42
N SER A 236 -12.02 -10.97 15.83
CA SER A 236 -12.60 -11.95 14.91
C SER A 236 -13.75 -11.40 14.05
N LYS A 237 -14.28 -10.23 14.40
CA LYS A 237 -15.38 -9.53 13.72
C LYS A 237 -14.88 -8.49 12.70
N VAL A 238 -13.57 -8.26 12.53
CA VAL A 238 -13.04 -7.30 11.56
C VAL A 238 -13.58 -7.55 10.14
N ASN A 239 -13.96 -6.48 9.45
CA ASN A 239 -14.56 -6.53 8.12
C ASN A 239 -14.08 -5.37 7.23
N GLY A 240 -14.66 -5.19 6.05
CA GLY A 240 -14.21 -4.24 5.02
C GLY A 240 -13.43 -4.95 3.91
N VAL A 241 -13.12 -4.23 2.83
CA VAL A 241 -12.43 -4.78 1.64
C VAL A 241 -11.17 -5.55 2.04
N LEU A 242 -10.29 -4.88 2.80
CA LEU A 242 -9.05 -5.45 3.31
C LEU A 242 -9.29 -6.16 4.64
N GLY A 243 -10.06 -5.57 5.56
CA GLY A 243 -10.19 -6.05 6.92
C GLY A 243 -10.74 -7.46 7.03
N GLN A 244 -11.70 -7.86 6.18
CA GLN A 244 -12.25 -9.22 6.19
C GLN A 244 -11.18 -10.30 6.00
N THR A 245 -10.09 -10.00 5.29
CA THR A 245 -9.00 -10.95 5.00
C THR A 245 -8.12 -11.26 6.22
N TYR A 246 -8.23 -10.46 7.29
CA TYR A 246 -7.54 -10.70 8.56
C TYR A 246 -8.28 -11.68 9.47
N ARG A 247 -9.55 -12.01 9.17
CA ARG A 247 -10.30 -12.97 9.99
C ARG A 247 -9.75 -14.39 9.80
N PRO A 248 -9.52 -15.15 10.88
CA PRO A 248 -9.07 -16.54 10.78
C PRO A 248 -10.01 -17.45 9.96
N THR A 249 -11.31 -17.14 10.00
CA THR A 249 -12.37 -17.89 9.30
C THR A 249 -12.63 -17.40 7.88
N TYR A 250 -11.94 -16.33 7.43
CA TYR A 250 -12.11 -15.83 6.08
C TYR A 250 -11.63 -16.85 5.05
N ARG A 251 -12.43 -17.03 4.01
CA ARG A 251 -12.07 -17.80 2.82
C ARG A 251 -12.20 -16.89 1.62
N SER A 252 -11.08 -16.65 0.96
CA SER A 252 -11.04 -15.80 -0.21
C SER A 252 -11.95 -16.36 -1.31
N ARG A 253 -12.77 -15.48 -1.88
CA ARG A 253 -13.67 -15.80 -3.00
C ARG A 253 -13.10 -15.33 -4.34
N VAL A 254 -11.93 -14.70 -4.35
CA VAL A 254 -11.30 -14.22 -5.58
C VAL A 254 -10.79 -15.42 -6.38
N LYS A 255 -10.86 -15.30 -7.71
CA LYS A 255 -10.39 -16.35 -8.61
C LYS A 255 -8.85 -16.32 -8.69
N MET A 256 -8.18 -17.05 -7.82
CA MET A 256 -6.70 -17.04 -7.69
C MET A 256 -5.96 -17.41 -8.99
N ALA A 257 -6.56 -18.23 -9.85
CA ALA A 257 -5.98 -18.59 -11.14
C ALA A 257 -6.12 -17.48 -12.20
N ALA A 258 -6.88 -16.42 -11.93
CA ALA A 258 -6.96 -15.27 -12.83
C ALA A 258 -5.69 -14.42 -12.71
N PRO A 259 -5.17 -13.87 -13.83
CA PRO A 259 -4.03 -12.95 -13.79
C PRO A 259 -4.28 -11.71 -12.93
N MET A 260 -5.54 -11.27 -12.85
CA MET A 260 -6.01 -10.20 -11.98
C MET A 260 -7.22 -10.70 -11.17
N PRO A 261 -7.01 -11.31 -9.98
CA PRO A 261 -8.11 -11.70 -9.11
C PRO A 261 -8.79 -10.44 -8.57
N ILE A 262 -10.10 -10.29 -8.79
CA ILE A 262 -10.86 -9.10 -8.37
C ILE A 262 -11.75 -9.45 -7.17
N MET A 263 -11.74 -8.59 -6.17
CA MET A 263 -12.71 -8.61 -5.07
C MET A 263 -13.97 -7.84 -5.48
N GLY A 264 -15.08 -8.57 -5.60
CA GLY A 264 -16.39 -8.00 -5.94
C GLY A 264 -17.13 -7.42 -4.73
N ALA A 265 -18.43 -7.18 -4.93
CA ALA A 265 -19.36 -6.66 -3.92
C ALA A 265 -19.01 -5.25 -3.40
N ALA A 266 -18.56 -4.37 -4.29
CA ALA A 266 -18.18 -2.98 -3.96
C ALA A 266 -19.30 -2.19 -3.27
N GLU A 267 -20.56 -2.51 -3.58
CA GLU A 267 -21.74 -1.93 -2.95
C GLU A 267 -21.78 -2.14 -1.43
N LEU A 268 -21.27 -3.26 -0.92
CA LEU A 268 -21.22 -3.53 0.53
C LEU A 268 -20.24 -2.63 1.29
N PHE A 269 -19.25 -2.11 0.58
CA PHE A 269 -18.17 -1.31 1.15
C PHE A 269 -18.36 0.18 0.90
N THR A 270 -19.43 0.61 0.22
CA THR A 270 -19.61 2.03 -0.13
C THR A 270 -19.85 2.86 1.13
N CYS A 271 -19.20 4.02 1.20
CA CYS A 271 -19.40 5.02 2.23
C CYS A 271 -19.85 6.36 1.59
N PRO A 272 -20.71 7.15 2.24
CA PRO A 272 -21.13 8.45 1.73
C PRO A 272 -20.02 9.52 1.80
N HIS A 273 -19.12 9.41 2.77
CA HIS A 273 -17.93 10.27 2.89
C HIS A 273 -16.80 9.55 3.66
N LEU A 274 -15.59 10.13 3.62
CA LEU A 274 -14.35 9.55 4.14
C LEU A 274 -14.38 9.17 5.64
N PHE A 275 -15.21 9.84 6.45
CA PHE A 275 -15.34 9.57 7.88
C PHE A 275 -16.68 8.91 8.26
N ALA A 276 -17.45 8.45 7.28
CA ALA A 276 -18.71 7.77 7.54
C ALA A 276 -18.45 6.37 8.13
N ILE A 277 -19.34 5.91 9.00
CA ILE A 277 -19.20 4.63 9.73
C ILE A 277 -20.34 3.67 9.44
N ASP A 278 -21.16 3.95 8.43
CA ASP A 278 -22.45 3.32 8.15
C ASP A 278 -22.43 2.40 6.92
N CYS A 279 -21.24 1.97 6.46
CA CYS A 279 -21.14 0.95 5.43
C CYS A 279 -21.85 -0.34 5.87
N ALA A 280 -22.35 -1.13 4.90
CA ALA A 280 -23.17 -2.31 5.19
C ALA A 280 -22.46 -3.36 6.07
N VAL A 281 -21.13 -3.36 6.06
CA VAL A 281 -20.28 -4.29 6.83
C VAL A 281 -19.71 -3.68 8.11
N SER A 282 -20.11 -2.46 8.49
CA SER A 282 -19.53 -1.72 9.60
C SER A 282 -19.64 -2.47 10.91
N ASN A 283 -18.53 -2.55 11.64
CA ASN A 283 -18.45 -3.08 13.00
C ASN A 283 -17.89 -2.06 14.00
N PHE A 284 -17.72 -0.81 13.59
CA PHE A 284 -17.17 0.24 14.43
C PHE A 284 -18.10 0.59 15.58
N ASN A 285 -17.53 0.76 16.79
CA ASN A 285 -18.26 1.02 18.04
C ASN A 285 -19.35 0.00 18.40
N LYS A 286 -19.41 -1.16 17.71
CA LYS A 286 -20.25 -2.27 18.14
C LYS A 286 -19.56 -2.95 19.32
N LYS A 287 -20.32 -3.23 20.38
CA LYS A 287 -19.80 -3.94 21.55
C LYS A 287 -19.18 -5.27 21.09
N ILE A 288 -17.93 -5.50 21.48
CA ILE A 288 -17.34 -6.83 21.41
C ILE A 288 -18.02 -7.62 22.50
N ASP A 289 -18.94 -8.53 22.15
CA ASP A 289 -19.25 -9.63 23.05
C ASP A 289 -17.94 -10.39 23.28
N GLU A 290 -17.52 -10.52 24.53
CA GLU A 290 -16.26 -11.17 24.92
C GLU A 290 -16.21 -12.63 24.44
N GLU A 291 -15.80 -12.84 23.18
CA GLU A 291 -15.30 -14.13 22.73
C GLU A 291 -13.79 -14.15 22.95
N LYS A 292 -13.37 -15.12 23.76
CA LYS A 292 -12.01 -15.37 24.23
C LYS A 292 -10.98 -15.14 23.12
N GLY A 293 -10.03 -14.25 23.41
CA GLY A 293 -8.97 -13.80 22.49
C GLY A 293 -8.32 -14.95 21.72
N GLY A 294 -8.23 -14.77 20.40
CA GLY A 294 -7.47 -15.65 19.53
C GLY A 294 -6.00 -15.63 19.93
N GLU A 295 -5.40 -16.81 20.05
CA GLU A 295 -3.98 -16.99 20.30
C GLU A 295 -3.11 -16.28 19.25
N PRO A 296 -1.91 -15.80 19.63
CA PRO A 296 -0.99 -15.18 18.68
C PRO A 296 -0.65 -16.16 17.55
N LEU A 297 -0.61 -15.63 16.31
CA LEU A 297 -0.26 -16.38 15.11
C LEU A 297 1.19 -16.90 15.21
N ASN A 298 1.36 -18.13 15.69
CA ASN A 298 2.64 -18.83 15.67
C ASN A 298 2.76 -19.59 14.35
N VAL A 299 3.52 -19.04 13.40
CA VAL A 299 3.87 -19.74 12.16
C VAL A 299 5.17 -20.51 12.39
N ALA A 300 5.10 -21.83 12.48
CA ALA A 300 6.27 -22.69 12.52
C ALA A 300 6.73 -23.00 11.08
N CYS A 301 7.92 -22.52 10.71
CA CYS A 301 8.54 -22.85 9.44
C CYS A 301 9.60 -23.93 9.67
N GLY A 302 9.45 -25.09 9.03
CA GLY A 302 10.39 -26.19 9.08
C GLY A 302 10.91 -26.54 7.68
N GLY A 303 12.19 -26.86 7.57
CA GLY A 303 12.77 -27.43 6.35
C GLY A 303 12.46 -28.92 6.28
N GLY A 304 11.69 -29.34 5.28
CA GLY A 304 11.46 -30.76 5.03
C GLY A 304 12.76 -31.43 4.57
N SER A 305 13.14 -32.53 5.23
CA SER A 305 14.29 -33.35 4.88
C SER A 305 14.22 -33.78 3.42
N GLY A 306 14.98 -33.10 2.55
CA GLY A 306 15.12 -33.45 1.13
C GLY A 306 14.57 -32.46 0.08
N ALA A 307 13.96 -31.33 0.47
CA ALA A 307 13.49 -30.32 -0.48
C ALA A 307 14.21 -28.97 -0.29
N LYS A 308 14.75 -28.39 -1.38
CA LYS A 308 15.25 -27.00 -1.39
C LYS A 308 14.07 -26.02 -1.34
N GLY A 309 13.51 -25.80 -0.16
CA GLY A 309 12.46 -24.80 0.06
C GLY A 309 11.95 -24.80 1.50
N MET A 310 11.79 -23.61 2.07
CA MET A 310 11.03 -23.45 3.32
C MET A 310 9.54 -23.52 3.01
N VAL A 311 8.85 -24.44 3.67
CA VAL A 311 7.38 -24.52 3.62
C VAL A 311 6.88 -24.11 4.99
N CYS A 312 6.23 -22.94 5.05
CA CYS A 312 5.54 -22.50 6.26
C CYS A 312 4.08 -22.96 6.14
N ARG A 313 3.61 -23.73 7.12
CA ARG A 313 2.20 -24.10 7.27
C ARG A 313 1.68 -23.48 8.56
N ARG A 314 0.38 -23.21 8.58
CA ARG A 314 -0.35 -22.87 9.80
C ARG A 314 -0.40 -24.09 10.72
#